data_AF-A0A1Q9EQT5-F1
#
_entry.id   AF-A0A1Q9EQT5-F1
#
_cell.length_a   1.000
_cell.length_b   1.000
_cell.length_c   1.000
_cell.angle_alpha   90.00
_cell.angle_beta   90.00
_cell.angle_gamma   90.00
#
_symmetry.space_group_name_H-M   'P 1'
#
loop_
_entity.id
_entity.type
_entity.pdbx_description
1 polymer ?
#
loop_
_entity_poly.entity_id
_entity_poly.type
_entity_poly.pdbx_seq_one_letter_code
_entity_poly.pdbx_strand_id
1 'polypeptide(L)'
;MSSCHLPAGFRKELQNLQHQREKEKNEFESKIASERELGKSHQEAALQRTHELEAMKSKMVKLTRQLDEEVQKRDQVSAESQLLERRLQDLTKGTAGAPTSPSRMGNNDDEQALRERGSQVSTKLMRVVDQWMRQRDLQQALLRGASINDTAFATLVQALNDCPSLQTLDLSQNLLTMDSCSDLCQLITTAPSLSFISLAENLFSLRSVGYFMTAVMERQNTKKLMPLDLLDLQGNEGLVAAAAAPVPEALLSQVQQAMTRTGRLPPGGAELVAQVMRALWRFLHDTQHPQVKDAGADEVAFYVMDKVTLRKMENALMKILLLGADSAIDAGSVQHRPVTANLAFASTLEAVAEESRPPQTMGPSPTHASERQHTGGYGSSPAQSTQKPSKISSQETKTRSTPDPFSDLKTAFEPQREKLKTFNLKQIVTRNGTVLMNMLERLLVINEFARARNI
;
A
#
# COMPACT_ATOMS: atom_id res chain seq x y z
N MET A 1 1.50 -5.81 90.48
CA MET A 1 1.11 -5.82 89.06
C MET A 1 1.87 -4.70 88.35
N SER A 2 3.04 -5.02 87.81
CA SER A 2 3.92 -4.04 87.16
C SER A 2 3.36 -3.69 85.79
N SER A 3 2.82 -2.48 85.65
CA SER A 3 2.39 -1.93 84.37
C SER A 3 3.60 -1.71 83.47
N CYS A 4 3.88 -2.67 82.59
CA CYS A 4 4.89 -2.52 81.54
C CYS A 4 4.46 -1.39 80.59
N HIS A 5 4.98 -0.19 80.79
CA HIS A 5 4.83 0.91 79.85
C HIS A 5 5.68 0.63 78.61
N LEU A 6 5.00 0.29 77.50
CA LEU A 6 5.61 0.28 76.17
C LEU A 6 6.28 1.64 75.90
N PRO A 7 7.54 1.67 75.46
CA PRO A 7 8.25 2.89 75.14
C PRO A 7 7.46 3.74 74.15
N ALA A 8 7.42 5.06 74.35
CA ALA A 8 6.62 5.99 73.53
C ALA A 8 6.91 5.87 72.02
N GLY A 9 8.12 5.47 71.63
CA GLY A 9 8.50 5.20 70.24
C GLY A 9 7.68 4.09 69.58
N PHE A 10 7.42 2.98 70.29
CA PHE A 10 6.65 1.86 69.75
C PHE A 10 5.19 2.22 69.47
N ARG A 11 4.59 3.13 70.26
CA ARG A 11 3.21 3.58 70.00
C ARG A 11 3.10 4.38 68.71
N LYS A 12 4.08 5.25 68.43
CA LYS A 12 4.12 6.06 67.19
C LYS A 12 4.35 5.18 65.96
N GLU A 13 5.23 4.19 66.06
CA GLU A 13 5.48 3.23 64.98
C GLU A 13 4.24 2.39 64.69
N LEU A 14 3.53 1.91 65.71
CA LEU A 14 2.29 1.16 65.54
C LEU A 14 1.18 2.00 64.86
N GLN A 15 1.05 3.28 65.24
CA GLN A 15 0.11 4.20 64.60
C GLN A 15 0.48 4.45 63.13
N ASN A 16 1.76 4.63 62.81
CA ASN A 16 2.20 4.78 61.43
C ASN A 16 1.91 3.53 60.58
N LEU A 17 2.16 2.33 61.13
CA LEU A 17 1.85 1.06 60.46
C LEU A 17 0.34 0.83 60.29
N GLN A 18 -0.50 1.33 61.19
CA GLN A 18 -1.95 1.29 61.03
C GLN A 18 -2.40 2.24 59.92
N HIS A 19 -1.89 3.48 59.92
CA HIS A 19 -2.20 4.46 58.89
C HIS A 19 -1.74 4.03 57.49
N GLN A 20 -0.55 3.42 57.39
CA GLN A 20 -0.05 2.88 56.13
C GLN A 20 -0.94 1.73 55.62
N ARG A 21 -1.34 0.79 56.49
CA ARG A 21 -2.27 -0.29 56.12
C ARG A 21 -3.63 0.22 55.67
N GLU A 22 -4.14 1.27 56.31
CA GLU A 22 -5.41 1.89 55.92
C GLU A 22 -5.31 2.58 54.56
N LYS A 23 -4.18 3.27 54.29
CA LYS A 23 -3.91 3.88 52.98
C LYS A 23 -3.80 2.83 51.88
N GLU A 24 -3.02 1.77 52.08
CA GLU A 24 -2.87 0.67 51.11
C GLU A 24 -4.22 -0.04 50.85
N LYS A 25 -5.03 -0.23 51.90
CA LYS A 25 -6.39 -0.77 51.76
C LYS A 25 -7.28 0.12 50.90
N ASN A 26 -7.28 1.43 51.13
CA ASN A 26 -8.08 2.38 50.35
C ASN A 26 -7.63 2.46 48.88
N GLU A 27 -6.32 2.40 48.62
CA GLU A 27 -5.76 2.35 47.26
C GLU A 27 -6.18 1.06 46.53
N PHE A 28 -6.16 -0.08 47.22
CA PHE A 28 -6.60 -1.35 46.65
C PHE A 28 -8.11 -1.38 46.37
N GLU A 29 -8.94 -0.85 47.28
CA GLU A 29 -10.38 -0.73 47.09
C GLU A 29 -10.72 0.20 45.90
N SER A 30 -9.99 1.31 45.76
CA SER A 30 -10.12 2.23 44.62
C SER A 30 -9.74 1.56 43.30
N LYS A 31 -8.65 0.77 43.29
CA LYS A 31 -8.24 0.02 42.09
C LYS A 31 -9.28 -1.02 41.68
N ILE A 32 -9.85 -1.77 42.63
CA ILE A 32 -10.94 -2.72 42.35
C ILE A 32 -12.18 -2.01 41.80
N ALA A 33 -12.52 -0.84 42.33
CA ALA A 33 -13.65 -0.06 41.82
C ALA A 33 -13.44 0.36 40.36
N SER A 34 -12.24 0.86 40.04
CA SER A 34 -11.85 1.24 38.67
C SER A 34 -11.86 0.06 37.69
N GLU A 35 -11.32 -1.11 38.09
CA GLU A 35 -11.36 -2.32 37.27
C GLU A 35 -12.79 -2.82 37.02
N ARG A 36 -13.70 -2.67 38.00
CA ARG A 36 -15.12 -3.00 37.83
C ARG A 36 -15.83 -2.05 36.87
N GLU A 37 -15.53 -0.76 36.91
CA GLU A 37 -16.08 0.22 35.95
C GLU A 37 -15.59 -0.03 34.52
N LEU A 38 -14.30 -0.34 34.36
CA LEU A 38 -13.74 -0.73 33.06
C LEU A 38 -14.41 -2.01 32.52
N GLY A 39 -14.63 -3.00 33.39
CA GLY A 39 -15.36 -4.22 33.04
C GLY A 39 -16.79 -3.96 32.55
N LYS A 40 -17.53 -3.05 33.21
CA LYS A 40 -18.87 -2.64 32.77
C LYS A 40 -18.84 -1.94 31.41
N SER A 41 -17.90 -1.01 31.21
CA SER A 41 -17.74 -0.31 29.93
C SER A 41 -17.44 -1.27 28.77
N HIS A 42 -16.57 -2.26 28.98
CA HIS A 42 -16.31 -3.30 27.98
C HIS A 42 -17.53 -4.18 27.70
N GLN A 43 -18.33 -4.51 28.73
CA GLN A 43 -19.57 -5.27 28.55
C GLN A 43 -20.61 -4.48 27.75
N GLU A 44 -20.78 -3.18 28.01
CA GLU A 44 -21.67 -2.30 27.25
C GLU A 44 -21.23 -2.16 25.80
N ALA A 45 -19.94 -1.96 25.54
CA ALA A 45 -19.40 -1.91 24.18
C ALA A 45 -19.60 -3.22 23.41
N ALA A 46 -19.48 -4.37 24.09
CA ALA A 46 -19.76 -5.68 23.48
C ALA A 46 -21.25 -5.81 23.09
N LEU A 47 -22.16 -5.41 23.98
CA LEU A 47 -23.61 -5.41 23.69
C LEU A 47 -23.95 -4.48 22.51
N GLN A 48 -23.34 -3.30 22.44
CA GLN A 48 -23.52 -2.40 21.31
C GLN A 48 -23.07 -3.03 19.98
N ARG A 49 -21.90 -3.67 19.95
CA ARG A 49 -21.41 -4.38 18.75
C ARG A 49 -22.34 -5.53 18.34
N THR A 50 -22.92 -6.25 19.30
CA THR A 50 -23.90 -7.30 18.98
C THR A 50 -25.16 -6.73 18.33
N HIS A 51 -25.68 -5.60 18.83
CA HIS A 51 -26.83 -4.92 18.23
C HIS A 51 -26.54 -4.39 16.82
N GLU A 52 -25.34 -3.82 16.59
CA GLU A 52 -24.91 -3.37 15.27
C GLU A 52 -24.79 -4.53 14.27
N LEU A 53 -24.27 -5.68 14.70
CA LEU A 53 -24.22 -6.90 13.89
C LEU A 53 -25.61 -7.42 13.54
N GLU A 54 -26.56 -7.42 14.47
CA GLU A 54 -27.95 -7.81 14.20
C GLU A 54 -28.63 -6.84 13.21
N ALA A 55 -28.40 -5.54 13.36
CA ALA A 55 -28.90 -4.54 12.42
C ALA A 55 -28.32 -4.74 11.01
N MET A 56 -27.03 -5.10 10.91
CA MET A 56 -26.38 -5.40 9.64
C MET A 56 -26.92 -6.69 9.01
N LYS A 57 -27.13 -7.75 9.80
CA LYS A 57 -27.78 -8.99 9.35
C LYS A 57 -29.18 -8.73 8.80
N SER A 58 -29.98 -7.91 9.48
CA SER A 58 -31.31 -7.51 9.01
C SER A 58 -31.25 -6.76 7.67
N LYS A 59 -30.29 -5.84 7.49
CA LYS A 59 -30.07 -5.15 6.21
C LYS A 59 -29.64 -6.12 5.10
N MET A 60 -28.77 -7.07 5.42
CA MET A 60 -28.32 -8.08 4.45
C MET A 60 -29.48 -8.94 3.96
N VAL A 61 -30.34 -9.42 4.86
CA VAL A 61 -31.55 -10.17 4.50
C VAL A 61 -32.49 -9.35 3.60
N LYS A 62 -32.66 -8.04 3.87
CA LYS A 62 -33.45 -7.15 3.00
C LYS A 62 -32.84 -7.01 1.61
N LEU A 63 -31.52 -6.85 1.50
CA LEU A 63 -30.82 -6.77 0.22
C LEU A 63 -30.88 -8.08 -0.56
N THR A 64 -30.75 -9.23 0.11
CA THR A 64 -30.92 -10.55 -0.52
C THR A 64 -32.32 -10.69 -1.11
N ARG A 65 -33.37 -10.32 -0.35
CA ARG A 65 -34.74 -10.34 -0.87
C ARG A 65 -34.94 -9.39 -2.06
N GLN A 66 -34.34 -8.20 -2.03
CA GLN A 66 -34.40 -7.26 -3.15
C GLN A 66 -33.70 -7.82 -4.41
N LEU A 67 -32.58 -8.51 -4.23
CA LEU A 67 -31.89 -9.18 -5.32
C LEU A 67 -32.74 -10.31 -5.91
N ASP A 68 -33.38 -11.12 -5.07
CA ASP A 68 -34.29 -12.18 -5.52
C ASP A 68 -35.49 -11.60 -6.30
N GLU A 69 -36.06 -10.48 -5.84
CA GLU A 69 -37.14 -9.76 -6.53
C GLU A 69 -36.69 -9.20 -7.90
N GLU A 70 -35.46 -8.68 -8.01
CA GLU A 70 -34.90 -8.22 -9.30
C GLU A 70 -34.56 -9.37 -10.25
N VAL A 71 -34.05 -10.50 -9.74
CA VAL A 71 -33.82 -11.71 -10.54
C VAL A 71 -35.15 -12.23 -11.10
N GLN A 72 -36.20 -12.33 -10.26
CA GLN A 72 -37.53 -12.73 -10.72
C GLN A 72 -38.09 -11.79 -11.80
N LYS A 73 -37.92 -10.47 -11.66
CA LYS A 73 -38.31 -9.51 -12.70
C LYS A 73 -37.54 -9.73 -14.00
N ARG A 74 -36.23 -9.99 -13.92
CA ARG A 74 -35.39 -10.27 -15.09
C ARG A 74 -35.83 -11.55 -15.80
N ASP A 75 -36.16 -12.59 -15.05
CA ASP A 75 -36.68 -13.85 -15.61
C ASP A 75 -38.03 -13.66 -16.27
N GLN A 76 -38.93 -12.85 -15.67
CA GLN A 76 -40.20 -12.48 -16.28
C GLN A 76 -40.02 -11.73 -17.60
N VAL A 77 -39.15 -10.71 -17.64
CA VAL A 77 -38.84 -9.96 -18.86
C VAL A 77 -38.22 -10.87 -19.92
N SER A 78 -37.36 -11.82 -19.51
CA SER A 78 -36.78 -12.80 -20.43
C SER A 78 -37.85 -13.73 -21.02
N ALA A 79 -38.78 -14.23 -20.21
CA ALA A 79 -39.88 -15.07 -20.66
C ALA A 79 -40.83 -14.31 -21.62
N GLU A 80 -41.15 -13.05 -21.32
CA GLU A 80 -41.95 -12.19 -22.19
C GLU A 80 -41.24 -11.91 -23.52
N SER A 81 -39.93 -11.67 -23.49
CA SER A 81 -39.10 -11.49 -24.69
C SER A 81 -39.10 -12.75 -25.57
N GLN A 82 -38.97 -13.94 -24.98
CA GLN A 82 -39.02 -15.21 -25.71
C GLN A 82 -40.40 -15.46 -26.33
N LEU A 83 -41.48 -15.10 -25.62
CA LEU A 83 -42.85 -15.20 -26.14
C LEU A 83 -43.09 -14.27 -27.33
N LEU A 84 -42.59 -13.02 -27.25
CA LEU A 84 -42.64 -12.08 -28.36
C LEU A 84 -41.84 -12.57 -29.58
N GLU A 85 -40.67 -13.16 -29.35
CA GLU A 85 -39.85 -13.74 -30.41
C GLU A 85 -40.57 -14.91 -31.12
N ARG A 86 -41.22 -15.80 -30.36
CA ARG A 86 -42.06 -16.88 -30.94
C ARG A 86 -43.22 -16.31 -31.77
N ARG A 87 -43.92 -15.28 -31.27
CA ARG A 87 -45.00 -14.63 -32.03
C ARG A 87 -44.52 -13.99 -33.33
N LEU A 88 -43.33 -13.38 -33.33
CA LEU A 88 -42.74 -12.83 -34.55
C LEU A 88 -42.39 -13.94 -35.55
N GLN A 89 -41.88 -15.08 -35.09
CA GLN A 89 -41.62 -16.24 -35.96
C GLN A 89 -42.90 -16.80 -36.59
N ASP A 90 -44.00 -16.87 -35.84
CA ASP A 90 -45.30 -17.34 -36.36
C ASP A 90 -45.88 -16.39 -37.41
N LEU A 91 -45.79 -15.07 -37.18
CA LEU A 91 -46.20 -14.06 -38.18
C LEU A 91 -45.35 -14.13 -39.45
N THR A 92 -44.06 -14.46 -39.32
CA THR A 92 -43.15 -14.58 -40.47
C THR A 92 -43.42 -15.85 -41.28
N LYS A 93 -43.91 -16.93 -40.65
CA LYS A 93 -44.26 -18.19 -41.33
C LYS A 93 -45.66 -18.18 -41.97
N GLY A 94 -46.56 -17.28 -41.56
CA GLY A 94 -47.95 -17.22 -42.02
C GLY A 94 -48.18 -16.67 -43.43
N THR A 95 -47.17 -16.13 -44.13
CA THR A 95 -47.32 -15.46 -45.44
C THR A 95 -46.93 -16.32 -46.65
N ALA A 96 -46.72 -17.63 -46.48
CA ALA A 96 -46.38 -18.54 -47.57
C ALA A 96 -47.62 -19.35 -48.04
N GLY A 97 -48.46 -18.73 -48.86
CA GLY A 97 -49.68 -19.34 -49.38
C GLY A 97 -50.18 -18.75 -50.69
N ALA A 98 -49.31 -18.58 -51.70
CA ALA A 98 -49.73 -18.38 -53.09
C ALA A 98 -48.74 -19.10 -54.02
N PRO A 99 -49.20 -19.99 -54.93
CA PRO A 99 -48.31 -20.80 -55.75
C PRO A 99 -47.97 -20.11 -57.08
N THR A 100 -46.81 -20.51 -57.62
CA THR A 100 -46.32 -20.39 -59.00
C THR A 100 -45.65 -19.09 -59.45
N SER A 101 -44.31 -19.08 -59.46
CA SER A 101 -43.49 -19.07 -60.69
C SER A 101 -41.99 -19.21 -60.35
N PRO A 102 -41.17 -19.84 -61.22
CA PRO A 102 -39.80 -20.21 -60.88
C PRO A 102 -38.78 -19.12 -61.24
N SER A 103 -37.61 -19.21 -60.59
CA SER A 103 -36.37 -18.44 -60.77
C SER A 103 -36.24 -17.15 -59.94
N ARG A 104 -35.46 -17.24 -58.85
CA ARG A 104 -34.30 -16.36 -58.66
C ARG A 104 -33.47 -16.76 -57.44
N MET A 105 -32.17 -16.89 -57.68
CA MET A 105 -31.11 -16.92 -56.68
C MET A 105 -31.15 -15.67 -55.78
N GLY A 106 -30.75 -15.85 -54.52
CA GLY A 106 -30.29 -14.77 -53.63
C GLY A 106 -31.27 -14.48 -52.50
N ASN A 107 -30.93 -14.92 -51.27
CA ASN A 107 -31.47 -14.39 -50.01
C ASN A 107 -30.67 -14.88 -48.79
N ASN A 108 -29.33 -14.92 -48.89
CA ASN A 108 -28.44 -15.08 -47.72
C ASN A 108 -28.02 -13.73 -47.11
N ASP A 109 -28.45 -12.60 -47.68
CA ASP A 109 -27.96 -11.28 -47.30
C ASP A 109 -28.62 -10.71 -46.02
N ASP A 110 -29.85 -11.13 -45.68
CA ASP A 110 -30.59 -10.53 -44.56
C ASP A 110 -30.17 -11.05 -43.17
N GLU A 111 -29.77 -12.32 -43.05
CA GLU A 111 -29.28 -12.89 -41.78
C GLU A 111 -27.87 -12.41 -41.45
N GLN A 112 -27.07 -12.14 -42.48
CA GLN A 112 -25.74 -11.53 -42.35
C GLN A 112 -25.84 -10.05 -41.94
N ALA A 113 -26.84 -9.33 -42.44
CA ALA A 113 -27.10 -7.93 -42.07
C ALA A 113 -27.51 -7.74 -40.59
N LEU A 114 -28.22 -8.70 -39.98
CA LEU A 114 -28.58 -8.65 -38.56
C LEU A 114 -27.40 -8.96 -37.62
N ARG A 115 -26.49 -9.88 -38.02
CA ARG A 115 -25.22 -10.11 -37.31
C ARG A 115 -24.29 -8.89 -37.40
N GLU A 116 -24.25 -8.21 -38.54
CA GLU A 116 -23.47 -6.97 -38.70
C GLU A 116 -24.02 -5.80 -37.87
N ARG A 117 -25.34 -5.70 -37.68
CA ARG A 117 -25.94 -4.64 -36.84
C ARG A 117 -25.56 -4.73 -35.36
N GLY A 118 -25.44 -5.94 -34.79
CA GLY A 118 -24.97 -6.14 -33.41
C GLY A 118 -23.50 -5.72 -33.21
N SER A 119 -22.66 -6.04 -34.20
CA SER A 119 -21.25 -5.63 -34.25
C SER A 119 -21.07 -4.10 -34.41
N GLN A 120 -21.93 -3.44 -35.18
CA GLN A 120 -21.85 -2.00 -35.41
C GLN A 120 -22.16 -1.14 -34.17
N VAL A 121 -22.99 -1.63 -33.24
CA VAL A 121 -23.31 -0.89 -32.01
C VAL A 121 -22.13 -0.96 -31.03
N SER A 122 -21.51 -2.12 -30.86
CA SER A 122 -20.32 -2.30 -30.01
C SER A 122 -19.13 -1.47 -30.51
N THR A 123 -18.93 -1.40 -31.84
CA THR A 123 -17.87 -0.58 -32.44
C THR A 123 -18.14 0.92 -32.35
N LYS A 124 -19.39 1.37 -32.44
CA LYS A 124 -19.74 2.79 -32.20
C LYS A 124 -19.52 3.18 -30.74
N LEU A 125 -19.86 2.32 -29.78
CA LEU A 125 -19.63 2.59 -28.36
C LEU A 125 -18.14 2.65 -28.05
N MET A 126 -17.35 1.70 -28.57
CA MET A 126 -15.89 1.78 -28.43
C MET A 126 -15.31 3.01 -29.10
N ARG A 127 -15.81 3.45 -30.27
CA ARG A 127 -15.35 4.71 -30.88
C ARG A 127 -15.69 5.94 -30.05
N VAL A 128 -16.86 5.97 -29.39
CA VAL A 128 -17.23 7.09 -28.50
C VAL A 128 -16.38 7.08 -27.23
N VAL A 129 -16.11 5.91 -26.65
CA VAL A 129 -15.20 5.77 -25.50
C VAL A 129 -13.77 6.15 -25.90
N ASP A 130 -13.27 5.65 -27.02
CA ASP A 130 -11.95 5.94 -27.58
C ASP A 130 -11.80 7.43 -27.93
N GLN A 131 -12.79 8.03 -28.58
CA GLN A 131 -12.82 9.46 -28.84
C GLN A 131 -12.92 10.30 -27.55
N TRP A 132 -13.67 9.83 -26.54
CA TRP A 132 -13.79 10.51 -25.26
C TRP A 132 -12.48 10.43 -24.45
N MET A 133 -11.80 9.29 -24.48
CA MET A 133 -10.47 9.07 -23.89
C MET A 133 -9.42 9.96 -24.55
N ARG A 134 -9.44 10.07 -25.90
CA ARG A 134 -8.52 10.92 -26.66
C ARG A 134 -8.76 12.43 -26.50
N GLN A 135 -9.98 12.85 -26.13
CA GLN A 135 -10.35 14.26 -26.00
C GLN A 135 -10.34 14.78 -24.55
N ARG A 136 -10.18 13.91 -23.56
CA ARG A 136 -10.19 14.28 -22.14
C ARG A 136 -8.80 14.07 -21.55
N ASP A 137 -8.34 15.08 -20.82
CA ASP A 137 -7.22 14.96 -19.88
C ASP A 137 -7.62 14.04 -18.72
N LEU A 138 -7.71 12.73 -19.00
CA LEU A 138 -7.97 11.75 -17.97
C LEU A 138 -6.75 11.72 -17.05
N GLN A 139 -6.85 12.40 -15.91
CA GLN A 139 -5.78 12.47 -14.92
C GLN A 139 -5.83 11.30 -13.93
N GLN A 140 -7.03 10.77 -13.67
CA GLN A 140 -7.25 9.73 -12.66
C GLN A 140 -8.20 8.66 -13.19
N ALA A 141 -7.81 7.40 -13.05
CA ALA A 141 -8.64 6.23 -13.30
C ALA A 141 -8.80 5.44 -11.99
N LEU A 142 -9.97 5.59 -11.33
CA LEU A 142 -10.24 5.05 -10.00
C LEU A 142 -11.14 3.81 -10.11
N LEU A 143 -10.54 2.66 -10.42
CA LEU A 143 -11.21 1.41 -10.79
C LEU A 143 -11.18 0.37 -9.66
N ARG A 144 -11.17 0.83 -8.41
CA ARG A 144 -11.16 -0.02 -7.22
C ARG A 144 -12.41 -0.89 -7.15
N GLY A 145 -12.26 -2.19 -6.88
CA GLY A 145 -13.41 -3.08 -6.64
C GLY A 145 -14.28 -3.32 -7.86
N ALA A 146 -13.77 -3.09 -9.07
CA ALA A 146 -14.52 -3.19 -10.32
C ALA A 146 -14.55 -4.61 -10.90
N SER A 147 -14.04 -5.61 -10.16
CA SER A 147 -13.93 -7.01 -10.58
C SER A 147 -13.18 -7.18 -11.91
N ILE A 148 -12.17 -6.34 -12.16
CA ILE A 148 -11.33 -6.40 -13.34
C ILE A 148 -10.40 -7.62 -13.22
N ASN A 149 -10.45 -8.50 -14.23
CA ASN A 149 -9.53 -9.62 -14.39
C ASN A 149 -8.50 -9.32 -15.48
N ASP A 150 -7.56 -10.24 -15.71
CA ASP A 150 -6.45 -10.03 -16.65
C ASP A 150 -6.91 -9.74 -18.09
N THR A 151 -7.95 -10.42 -18.57
CA THR A 151 -8.49 -10.20 -19.93
C THR A 151 -9.11 -8.81 -20.08
N ALA A 152 -9.89 -8.38 -19.09
CA ALA A 152 -10.50 -7.05 -19.09
C ALA A 152 -9.42 -5.95 -18.99
N PHE A 153 -8.40 -6.19 -18.17
CA PHE A 153 -7.28 -5.27 -18.00
C PHE A 153 -6.45 -5.11 -19.29
N ALA A 154 -6.15 -6.19 -20.01
CA ALA A 154 -5.44 -6.11 -21.29
C ALA A 154 -6.16 -5.20 -22.31
N THR A 155 -7.50 -5.24 -22.33
CA THR A 155 -8.30 -4.35 -23.18
C THR A 155 -8.26 -2.90 -22.69
N LEU A 156 -8.32 -2.71 -21.37
CA LEU A 156 -8.26 -1.39 -20.74
C LEU A 156 -6.90 -0.71 -20.96
N VAL A 157 -5.80 -1.44 -20.91
CA VAL A 157 -4.44 -0.90 -21.09
C VAL A 157 -4.26 -0.21 -22.44
N GLN A 158 -4.90 -0.71 -23.49
CA GLN A 158 -4.89 -0.05 -24.80
C GLN A 158 -5.46 1.37 -24.73
N ALA A 159 -6.57 1.54 -24.01
CA ALA A 159 -7.20 2.85 -23.83
C ALA A 159 -6.41 3.74 -22.85
N LEU A 160 -5.83 3.17 -21.78
CA LEU A 160 -5.01 3.93 -20.82
C LEU A 160 -3.71 4.43 -21.43
N ASN A 161 -3.09 3.70 -22.36
CA ASN A 161 -1.90 4.13 -23.09
C ASN A 161 -2.16 5.38 -23.94
N ASP A 162 -3.39 5.59 -24.40
CA ASP A 162 -3.79 6.77 -25.17
C ASP A 162 -4.06 8.00 -24.27
N CYS A 163 -3.89 7.89 -22.95
CA CYS A 163 -4.14 8.97 -21.98
C CYS A 163 -2.82 9.59 -21.47
N PRO A 164 -2.24 10.61 -22.15
CA PRO A 164 -0.94 11.18 -21.76
C PRO A 164 -0.98 11.92 -20.42
N SER A 165 -2.15 12.40 -20.00
CA SER A 165 -2.34 13.15 -18.76
C SER A 165 -2.61 12.25 -17.54
N LEU A 166 -2.64 10.91 -17.70
CA LEU A 166 -2.94 9.97 -16.62
C LEU A 166 -1.84 10.00 -15.55
N GLN A 167 -2.20 10.41 -14.34
CA GLN A 167 -1.31 10.54 -13.18
C GLN A 167 -1.57 9.47 -12.12
N THR A 168 -2.84 9.10 -11.92
CA THR A 168 -3.27 8.19 -10.86
C THR A 168 -4.07 7.03 -11.45
N LEU A 169 -3.65 5.81 -11.16
CA LEU A 169 -4.35 4.59 -11.51
C LEU A 169 -4.60 3.77 -10.25
N ASP A 170 -5.86 3.65 -9.83
CA ASP A 170 -6.24 2.78 -8.72
C ASP A 170 -6.97 1.55 -9.28
N LEU A 171 -6.32 0.40 -9.17
CA LEU A 171 -6.83 -0.93 -9.53
C LEU A 171 -6.92 -1.82 -8.29
N SER A 172 -6.99 -1.25 -7.09
CA SER A 172 -7.08 -2.05 -5.86
C SER A 172 -8.36 -2.89 -5.79
N GLN A 173 -8.34 -4.00 -5.05
CA GLN A 173 -9.48 -4.90 -4.87
C GLN A 173 -10.04 -5.45 -6.18
N ASN A 174 -9.17 -5.88 -7.08
CA ASN A 174 -9.54 -6.52 -8.34
C ASN A 174 -9.00 -7.97 -8.39
N LEU A 175 -9.08 -8.60 -9.55
CA LEU A 175 -8.69 -10.00 -9.77
C LEU A 175 -7.47 -10.09 -10.70
N LEU A 176 -6.55 -9.12 -10.61
CA LEU A 176 -5.35 -9.10 -11.44
C LEU A 176 -4.32 -10.09 -10.90
N THR A 177 -3.77 -10.90 -11.80
CA THR A 177 -2.78 -11.93 -11.50
C THR A 177 -1.45 -11.62 -12.17
N MET A 178 -0.53 -12.58 -12.16
CA MET A 178 0.73 -12.48 -12.91
C MET A 178 0.53 -12.31 -14.42
N ASP A 179 -0.61 -12.71 -14.98
CA ASP A 179 -0.87 -12.58 -16.43
C ASP A 179 -0.97 -11.11 -16.87
N SER A 180 -1.50 -10.22 -16.01
CA SER A 180 -1.51 -8.77 -16.24
C SER A 180 -0.17 -8.07 -16.02
N CYS A 181 0.84 -8.78 -15.50
CA CYS A 181 2.09 -8.15 -15.05
C CYS A 181 2.84 -7.49 -16.21
N SER A 182 2.84 -8.11 -17.40
CA SER A 182 3.49 -7.55 -18.59
C SER A 182 2.81 -6.23 -19.02
N ASP A 183 1.48 -6.21 -19.07
CA ASP A 183 0.71 -5.04 -19.48
C ASP A 183 0.87 -3.88 -18.48
N LEU A 184 0.95 -4.19 -17.17
CA LEU A 184 1.27 -3.20 -16.14
C LEU A 184 2.69 -2.65 -16.27
N CYS A 185 3.69 -3.52 -16.51
CA CYS A 185 5.06 -3.10 -16.74
C CYS A 185 5.15 -2.17 -17.96
N GLN A 186 4.45 -2.52 -19.05
CA GLN A 186 4.34 -1.66 -20.22
C GLN A 186 3.73 -0.30 -19.85
N LEU A 187 2.61 -0.27 -19.14
CA LEU A 187 1.97 0.98 -18.72
C LEU A 187 2.90 1.84 -17.85
N ILE A 188 3.65 1.21 -16.93
CA ILE A 188 4.68 1.87 -16.10
C ILE A 188 5.80 2.45 -16.96
N THR A 189 6.17 1.86 -18.09
CA THR A 189 7.26 2.36 -18.95
C THR A 189 6.80 3.28 -20.08
N THR A 190 5.51 3.35 -20.39
CA THR A 190 4.98 4.16 -21.50
C THR A 190 4.19 5.40 -21.06
N ALA A 191 3.44 5.34 -19.95
CA ALA A 191 2.53 6.43 -19.57
C ALA A 191 3.31 7.64 -19.00
N PRO A 192 3.34 8.80 -19.67
CA PRO A 192 4.30 9.87 -19.36
C PRO A 192 4.03 10.57 -18.03
N SER A 193 2.77 10.75 -17.65
CA SER A 193 2.39 11.49 -16.43
C SER A 193 2.14 10.60 -15.21
N LEU A 194 2.21 9.28 -15.36
CA LEU A 194 1.81 8.32 -14.32
C LEU A 194 2.75 8.37 -13.11
N SER A 195 2.25 8.79 -11.96
CA SER A 195 3.04 8.91 -10.73
C SER A 195 2.58 7.98 -9.62
N PHE A 196 1.31 7.56 -9.63
CA PHE A 196 0.73 6.70 -8.61
C PHE A 196 -0.02 5.53 -9.24
N ILE A 197 0.26 4.32 -8.75
CA ILE A 197 -0.49 3.11 -9.07
C ILE A 197 -0.82 2.37 -7.78
N SER A 198 -2.09 2.04 -7.56
CA SER A 198 -2.48 1.07 -6.53
C SER A 198 -2.94 -0.23 -7.15
N LEU A 199 -2.28 -1.31 -6.75
CA LEU A 199 -2.58 -2.70 -7.07
C LEU A 199 -2.90 -3.48 -5.78
N ALA A 200 -3.28 -2.78 -4.71
CA ALA A 200 -3.54 -3.41 -3.42
C ALA A 200 -4.69 -4.42 -3.52
N GLU A 201 -4.67 -5.47 -2.70
CA GLU A 201 -5.74 -6.48 -2.61
C GLU A 201 -6.07 -7.12 -3.98
N ASN A 202 -5.03 -7.48 -4.76
CA ASN A 202 -5.13 -8.29 -5.98
C ASN A 202 -4.49 -9.69 -5.74
N LEU A 203 -4.19 -10.42 -6.81
CA LEU A 203 -3.69 -11.79 -6.78
C LEU A 203 -2.22 -11.88 -7.26
N PHE A 204 -1.44 -10.80 -7.10
CA PHE A 204 -0.02 -10.82 -7.47
C PHE A 204 0.81 -11.71 -6.54
N SER A 205 1.77 -12.42 -7.13
CA SER A 205 2.76 -13.22 -6.40
C SER A 205 4.01 -12.40 -6.05
N LEU A 206 4.88 -12.92 -5.18
CA LEU A 206 6.18 -12.31 -4.90
C LEU A 206 7.03 -12.03 -6.15
N ARG A 207 6.87 -12.84 -7.20
CA ARG A 207 7.64 -12.67 -8.44
C ARG A 207 7.34 -11.33 -9.12
N SER A 208 6.13 -10.79 -8.93
CA SER A 208 5.73 -9.49 -9.51
C SER A 208 6.64 -8.35 -9.05
N VAL A 209 7.16 -8.41 -7.82
CA VAL A 209 8.04 -7.38 -7.25
C VAL A 209 9.31 -7.20 -8.11
N GLY A 210 9.88 -8.30 -8.63
CA GLY A 210 11.04 -8.24 -9.52
C GLY A 210 10.73 -7.59 -10.88
N TYR A 211 9.59 -7.91 -11.48
CA TYR A 211 9.15 -7.29 -12.73
C TYR A 211 8.86 -5.80 -12.56
N PHE A 212 8.13 -5.43 -11.49
CA PHE A 212 7.83 -4.04 -11.20
C PHE A 212 9.09 -3.24 -10.84
N MET A 213 10.04 -3.82 -10.12
CA MET A 213 11.35 -3.18 -9.88
C MET A 213 12.04 -2.83 -11.20
N THR A 214 12.09 -3.76 -12.16
CA THR A 214 12.70 -3.53 -13.47
C THR A 214 11.97 -2.43 -14.23
N ALA A 215 10.64 -2.46 -14.27
CA ALA A 215 9.83 -1.43 -14.95
C ALA A 215 9.98 -0.04 -14.31
N VAL A 216 9.98 0.05 -12.98
CA VAL A 216 10.21 1.32 -12.26
C VAL A 216 11.62 1.84 -12.51
N MET A 217 12.63 0.95 -12.50
CA MET A 217 14.02 1.33 -12.78
C MET A 217 14.19 1.83 -14.23
N GLU A 218 13.57 1.18 -15.21
CA GLU A 218 13.55 1.62 -16.61
C GLU A 218 12.87 2.99 -16.76
N ARG A 219 11.72 3.18 -16.10
CA ARG A 219 11.01 4.46 -16.07
C ARG A 219 11.90 5.57 -15.53
N GLN A 220 12.61 5.34 -14.42
CA GLN A 220 13.51 6.32 -13.79
C GLN A 220 14.70 6.71 -14.68
N ASN A 221 15.15 5.82 -15.57
CA ASN A 221 16.22 6.11 -16.53
C ASN A 221 15.71 6.92 -17.75
N THR A 222 14.39 7.03 -17.94
CA THR A 222 13.78 7.70 -19.08
C THR A 222 13.41 9.15 -18.74
N LYS A 223 14.23 10.11 -19.19
CA LYS A 223 14.09 11.56 -18.88
C LYS A 223 12.75 12.21 -19.24
N LYS A 224 11.96 11.56 -20.12
CA LYS A 224 10.67 12.10 -20.60
C LYS A 224 9.47 11.69 -19.73
N LEU A 225 9.65 10.70 -18.85
CA LEU A 225 8.58 10.18 -18.01
C LEU A 225 8.66 10.82 -16.62
N MET A 226 7.50 11.15 -16.06
CA MET A 226 7.40 11.55 -14.67
C MET A 226 7.84 10.38 -13.77
N PRO A 227 8.69 10.60 -12.76
CA PRO A 227 9.06 9.54 -11.82
C PRO A 227 7.83 8.93 -11.16
N LEU A 228 7.86 7.61 -10.94
CA LEU A 228 6.83 6.96 -10.13
C LEU A 228 7.07 7.27 -8.65
N ASP A 229 6.04 7.76 -7.97
CA ASP A 229 6.07 8.10 -6.55
C ASP A 229 5.68 6.90 -5.69
N LEU A 230 4.65 6.16 -6.10
CA LEU A 230 4.17 4.99 -5.37
C LEU A 230 3.57 3.93 -6.30
N LEU A 231 3.95 2.68 -6.03
CA LEU A 231 3.32 1.45 -6.50
C LEU A 231 2.88 0.65 -5.27
N ASP A 232 1.59 0.62 -5.00
CA ASP A 232 1.04 -0.06 -3.83
C ASP A 232 0.66 -1.51 -4.13
N LEU A 233 1.32 -2.46 -3.48
CA LEU A 233 1.08 -3.92 -3.59
C LEU A 233 0.52 -4.53 -2.31
N GLN A 234 0.05 -3.73 -1.37
CA GLN A 234 -0.47 -4.22 -0.09
C GLN A 234 -1.57 -5.26 -0.25
N GLY A 235 -1.63 -6.23 0.66
CA GLY A 235 -2.75 -7.18 0.73
C GLY A 235 -2.90 -8.11 -0.48
N ASN A 236 -1.92 -8.17 -1.38
CA ASN A 236 -1.94 -9.13 -2.47
C ASN A 236 -1.83 -10.56 -1.93
N GLU A 237 -2.71 -11.46 -2.38
CA GLU A 237 -2.82 -12.80 -1.81
C GLU A 237 -1.48 -13.56 -1.83
N GLY A 238 -0.73 -13.48 -2.94
CA GLY A 238 0.56 -14.14 -3.06
C GLY A 238 1.65 -13.53 -2.17
N LEU A 239 1.54 -12.25 -1.77
CA LEU A 239 2.45 -11.61 -0.81
C LEU A 239 2.06 -12.00 0.62
N VAL A 240 0.75 -12.06 0.92
CA VAL A 240 0.25 -12.49 2.23
C VAL A 240 0.59 -13.95 2.49
N ALA A 241 0.38 -14.83 1.51
CA ALA A 241 0.76 -16.24 1.59
C ALA A 241 2.27 -16.41 1.78
N ALA A 242 3.07 -15.58 1.10
CA ALA A 242 4.51 -15.56 1.29
C ALA A 242 4.94 -15.15 2.70
N ALA A 243 4.32 -14.12 3.27
CA ALA A 243 4.62 -13.67 4.64
C ALA A 243 4.35 -14.77 5.69
N ALA A 244 3.40 -15.68 5.41
CA ALA A 244 3.11 -16.83 6.26
C ALA A 244 4.02 -18.05 5.97
N ALA A 245 4.76 -18.07 4.87
CA ALA A 245 5.61 -19.19 4.49
C ALA A 245 6.91 -19.21 5.31
N PRO A 246 7.45 -20.40 5.63
CA PRO A 246 8.67 -20.52 6.42
C PRO A 246 9.86 -19.83 5.72
N VAL A 247 10.59 -19.03 6.51
CA VAL A 247 11.81 -18.32 6.12
C VAL A 247 13.01 -19.00 6.78
N PRO A 248 14.15 -19.18 6.08
CA PRO A 248 15.39 -19.61 6.73
C PRO A 248 15.76 -18.69 7.89
N GLU A 249 15.98 -19.27 9.08
CA GLU A 249 16.20 -18.52 10.33
C GLU A 249 17.39 -17.55 10.26
N ALA A 250 18.46 -17.94 9.55
CA ALA A 250 19.61 -17.08 9.31
C ALA A 250 19.22 -15.78 8.58
N LEU A 251 18.34 -15.89 7.58
CA LEU A 251 17.89 -14.76 6.77
C LEU A 251 16.94 -13.85 7.57
N LEU A 252 16.05 -14.45 8.34
CA LEU A 252 15.14 -13.72 9.21
C LEU A 252 15.93 -12.95 10.29
N SER A 253 16.92 -13.60 10.90
CA SER A 253 17.82 -12.97 11.89
C SER A 253 18.58 -11.79 11.27
N GLN A 254 19.09 -11.94 10.04
CA GLN A 254 19.76 -10.88 9.31
C GLN A 254 18.84 -9.67 9.06
N VAL A 255 17.60 -9.91 8.63
CA VAL A 255 16.60 -8.84 8.44
C VAL A 255 16.28 -8.18 9.77
N GLN A 256 16.00 -8.95 10.82
CA GLN A 256 15.67 -8.41 12.14
C GLN A 256 16.79 -7.52 12.70
N GLN A 257 18.05 -7.94 12.57
CA GLN A 257 19.21 -7.15 12.99
C GLN A 257 19.27 -5.82 12.24
N ALA A 258 19.15 -5.83 10.92
CA ALA A 258 19.13 -4.60 10.11
C ALA A 258 17.94 -3.68 10.44
N MET A 259 16.81 -4.26 10.88
CA MET A 259 15.59 -3.49 11.21
C MET A 259 15.63 -2.86 12.61
N THR A 260 16.44 -3.38 13.55
CA THR A 260 16.59 -2.76 14.89
C THR A 260 16.97 -1.28 14.83
N ARG A 261 17.64 -0.86 13.75
CA ARG A 261 18.08 0.52 13.52
C ARG A 261 17.05 1.39 12.78
N THR A 262 16.16 0.78 12.00
CA THR A 262 15.29 1.50 11.06
C THR A 262 13.84 1.67 11.52
N GLY A 263 13.51 1.13 12.70
CA GLY A 263 12.21 1.23 13.36
C GLY A 263 11.51 -0.11 13.52
N ARG A 264 10.45 -0.15 14.34
CA ARG A 264 9.69 -1.38 14.55
C ARG A 264 8.80 -1.67 13.35
N LEU A 265 9.03 -2.81 12.69
CA LEU A 265 8.17 -3.29 11.61
C LEU A 265 6.79 -3.73 12.14
N PRO A 266 5.75 -3.73 11.30
CA PRO A 266 4.49 -4.38 11.61
C PRO A 266 4.68 -5.91 11.77
N PRO A 267 3.75 -6.59 12.47
CA PRO A 267 3.75 -8.05 12.55
C PRO A 267 3.80 -8.70 11.16
N GLY A 268 4.66 -9.71 10.97
CA GLY A 268 4.87 -10.35 9.66
C GLY A 268 5.74 -9.56 8.67
N GLY A 269 6.12 -8.31 9.02
CA GLY A 269 6.90 -7.45 8.13
C GLY A 269 8.32 -7.96 7.89
N ALA A 270 8.97 -8.54 8.91
CA ALA A 270 10.33 -9.08 8.77
C ALA A 270 10.33 -10.33 7.87
N GLU A 271 9.34 -11.20 8.05
CA GLU A 271 9.12 -12.41 7.26
C GLU A 271 8.87 -12.05 5.80
N LEU A 272 7.97 -11.09 5.54
CA LEU A 272 7.71 -10.60 4.20
C LEU A 272 8.95 -10.02 3.54
N VAL A 273 9.71 -9.17 4.23
CA VAL A 273 10.97 -8.60 3.70
C VAL A 273 11.96 -9.70 3.36
N ALA A 274 12.13 -10.71 4.22
CA ALA A 274 13.03 -11.83 3.96
C ALA A 274 12.59 -12.66 2.74
N GLN A 275 11.29 -12.88 2.55
CA GLN A 275 10.79 -13.60 1.37
C GLN A 275 10.93 -12.77 0.09
N VAL A 276 10.67 -11.47 0.14
CA VAL A 276 10.91 -10.55 -0.99
C VAL A 276 12.39 -10.55 -1.35
N MET A 277 13.28 -10.53 -0.36
CA MET A 277 14.73 -10.59 -0.55
C MET A 277 15.14 -11.87 -1.32
N ARG A 278 14.60 -13.04 -0.97
CA ARG A 278 14.83 -14.30 -1.71
C ARG A 278 14.22 -14.29 -3.11
N ALA A 279 13.00 -13.77 -3.25
CA ALA A 279 12.31 -13.73 -4.53
C ALA A 279 13.03 -12.83 -5.54
N LEU A 280 13.51 -11.66 -5.09
CA LEU A 280 14.33 -10.76 -5.90
C LEU A 280 15.65 -11.41 -6.31
N TRP A 281 16.32 -12.10 -5.40
CA TRP A 281 17.56 -12.81 -5.72
C TRP A 281 17.35 -13.90 -6.78
N ARG A 282 16.32 -14.74 -6.61
CA ARG A 282 15.95 -15.75 -7.61
C ARG A 282 15.54 -15.12 -8.93
N PHE A 283 14.81 -14.02 -8.91
CA PHE A 283 14.45 -13.27 -10.12
C PHE A 283 15.69 -12.82 -10.91
N LEU A 284 16.74 -12.34 -10.23
CA LEU A 284 18.01 -11.97 -10.90
C LEU A 284 18.70 -13.19 -11.52
N HIS A 285 18.63 -14.35 -10.88
CA HIS A 285 19.14 -15.61 -11.46
C HIS A 285 18.33 -16.08 -12.67
N ASP A 286 17.00 -16.09 -12.55
CA ASP A 286 16.08 -16.51 -13.61
C ASP A 286 16.24 -15.64 -14.87
N THR A 287 16.53 -14.35 -14.66
CA THR A 287 16.79 -13.37 -15.72
C THR A 287 18.26 -13.29 -16.15
N GLN A 288 19.13 -14.15 -15.59
CA GLN A 288 20.56 -14.25 -15.91
C GLN A 288 21.34 -12.94 -15.77
N HIS A 289 21.05 -12.15 -14.73
CA HIS A 289 21.73 -10.88 -14.50
C HIS A 289 23.26 -11.10 -14.42
N PRO A 290 24.08 -10.31 -15.14
CA PRO A 290 25.50 -10.60 -15.34
C PRO A 290 26.31 -10.70 -14.04
N GLN A 291 25.90 -9.99 -12.99
CA GLN A 291 26.61 -9.94 -11.70
C GLN A 291 26.25 -11.08 -10.74
N VAL A 292 25.23 -11.88 -11.03
CA VAL A 292 24.83 -13.00 -10.15
C VAL A 292 25.18 -14.37 -10.74
N LYS A 293 25.81 -14.43 -11.91
CA LYS A 293 26.07 -15.67 -12.66
C LYS A 293 26.87 -16.71 -11.88
N ASP A 294 27.81 -16.25 -11.04
CA ASP A 294 28.70 -17.12 -10.28
C ASP A 294 28.21 -17.43 -8.86
N ALA A 295 27.07 -16.85 -8.46
CA ALA A 295 26.49 -17.06 -7.14
C ALA A 295 25.43 -18.18 -7.16
N GLY A 296 25.06 -18.69 -5.98
CA GLY A 296 24.00 -19.70 -5.86
C GLY A 296 22.61 -19.08 -5.83
N ALA A 297 21.65 -19.63 -6.59
CA ALA A 297 20.27 -19.12 -6.63
C ALA A 297 19.51 -19.20 -5.29
N ASP A 298 19.96 -20.04 -4.37
CA ASP A 298 19.36 -20.20 -3.03
C ASP A 298 20.10 -19.40 -1.93
N GLU A 299 21.31 -18.91 -2.21
CA GLU A 299 22.13 -18.15 -1.27
C GLU A 299 22.10 -16.67 -1.65
N VAL A 300 21.30 -15.88 -0.91
CA VAL A 300 21.13 -14.46 -1.19
C VAL A 300 22.43 -13.70 -0.93
N ALA A 301 23.06 -13.20 -2.00
CA ALA A 301 24.38 -12.59 -1.94
C ALA A 301 24.43 -11.22 -2.64
N PHE A 302 23.57 -10.27 -2.27
CA PHE A 302 23.52 -8.95 -2.92
C PHE A 302 24.84 -8.15 -2.87
N TYR A 303 25.77 -8.50 -1.97
CA TYR A 303 27.11 -7.89 -1.91
C TYR A 303 27.98 -8.16 -3.15
N VAL A 304 27.65 -9.16 -3.99
CA VAL A 304 28.36 -9.40 -5.26
C VAL A 304 28.04 -8.36 -6.32
N MET A 305 26.94 -7.62 -6.15
CA MET A 305 26.48 -6.61 -7.08
C MET A 305 27.22 -5.29 -6.85
N ASP A 306 27.46 -4.54 -7.93
CA ASP A 306 28.13 -3.25 -7.80
C ASP A 306 27.23 -2.21 -7.10
N LYS A 307 27.86 -1.24 -6.44
CA LYS A 307 27.17 -0.21 -5.64
C LYS A 307 26.20 0.65 -6.47
N VAL A 308 26.47 0.86 -7.77
CA VAL A 308 25.60 1.65 -8.65
C VAL A 308 24.33 0.87 -8.97
N THR A 309 24.45 -0.41 -9.31
CA THR A 309 23.30 -1.28 -9.58
C THR A 309 22.43 -1.43 -8.33
N LEU A 310 23.03 -1.71 -7.17
CA LEU A 310 22.29 -1.79 -5.90
C LEU A 310 21.52 -0.51 -5.60
N ARG A 311 22.14 0.67 -5.77
CA ARG A 311 21.48 1.96 -5.53
C ARG A 311 20.30 2.20 -6.49
N LYS A 312 20.41 1.79 -7.76
CA LYS A 312 19.30 1.88 -8.71
C LYS A 312 18.14 0.97 -8.31
N MET A 313 18.43 -0.27 -7.93
CA MET A 313 17.42 -1.21 -7.45
C MET A 313 16.76 -0.70 -6.17
N GLU A 314 17.54 -0.20 -5.21
CA GLU A 314 17.04 0.38 -3.97
C GLU A 314 16.07 1.54 -4.25
N ASN A 315 16.45 2.48 -5.11
CA ASN A 315 15.61 3.61 -5.50
C ASN A 315 14.30 3.17 -6.20
N ALA A 316 14.33 2.11 -6.99
CA ALA A 316 13.13 1.55 -7.62
C ALA A 316 12.23 0.85 -6.60
N LEU A 317 12.81 -0.01 -5.75
CA LEU A 317 12.07 -0.76 -4.73
C LEU A 317 11.49 0.14 -3.63
N MET A 318 12.08 1.32 -3.38
CA MET A 318 11.53 2.29 -2.43
C MET A 318 10.16 2.82 -2.86
N LYS A 319 9.84 2.72 -4.16
CA LYS A 319 8.53 3.08 -4.72
C LYS A 319 7.50 1.98 -4.55
N ILE A 320 7.89 0.76 -4.17
CA ILE A 320 7.01 -0.38 -4.07
C ILE A 320 6.62 -0.59 -2.59
N LEU A 321 5.37 -0.31 -2.27
CA LEU A 321 4.81 -0.46 -0.92
C LEU A 321 4.23 -1.86 -0.75
N LEU A 322 4.65 -2.56 0.30
CA LEU A 322 4.27 -3.95 0.58
C LEU A 322 3.30 -4.06 1.76
N LEU A 323 3.50 -3.26 2.82
CA LEU A 323 2.62 -3.15 3.99
C LEU A 323 2.51 -1.70 4.43
N GLY A 324 1.30 -1.19 4.61
CA GLY A 324 1.02 0.17 5.07
C GLY A 324 1.11 0.31 6.60
N ALA A 325 1.21 1.55 7.07
CA ALA A 325 1.26 1.87 8.50
C ALA A 325 -0.11 1.73 9.21
N ASP A 326 -1.21 1.81 8.45
CA ASP A 326 -2.55 2.12 8.98
C ASP A 326 -3.37 0.90 9.43
N SER A 327 -2.79 -0.30 9.49
CA SER A 327 -3.53 -1.50 9.92
C SER A 327 -3.83 -1.54 11.43
N ALA A 328 -3.32 -0.59 12.23
CA ALA A 328 -3.55 -0.55 13.67
C ALA A 328 -4.48 0.63 14.05
N ILE A 329 -5.79 0.37 14.07
CA ILE A 329 -6.83 1.33 14.46
C ILE A 329 -6.90 1.53 16.00
N ASP A 330 -6.04 0.85 16.77
CA ASP A 330 -6.05 1.00 18.23
C ASP A 330 -5.36 2.30 18.65
N ALA A 331 -6.16 3.18 19.26
CA ALA A 331 -5.89 4.58 19.65
C ALA A 331 -4.77 4.79 20.70
N GLY A 332 -3.90 3.81 20.90
CA GLY A 332 -2.69 3.91 21.73
C GLY A 332 -1.50 3.11 21.18
N SER A 333 -1.58 2.63 19.93
CA SER A 333 -0.61 1.70 19.34
C SER A 333 0.64 2.41 18.81
N VAL A 334 1.77 1.73 18.96
CA VAL A 334 3.08 2.14 18.45
C VAL A 334 2.97 2.39 16.94
N GLN A 335 3.35 3.58 16.48
CA GLN A 335 3.36 3.90 15.05
C GLN A 335 4.27 2.92 14.29
N HIS A 336 3.68 2.03 13.50
CA HIS A 336 4.41 1.12 12.64
C HIS A 336 4.87 1.86 11.38
N ARG A 337 6.11 1.62 10.97
CA ARG A 337 6.65 2.17 9.72
C ARG A 337 6.06 1.39 8.54
N PRO A 338 5.71 2.05 7.42
CA PRO A 338 5.37 1.34 6.19
C PRO A 338 6.55 0.48 5.71
N VAL A 339 6.24 -0.70 5.20
CA VAL A 339 7.22 -1.66 4.67
C VAL A 339 7.28 -1.51 3.16
N THR A 340 8.36 -0.93 2.68
CA THR A 340 8.69 -0.82 1.25
C THR A 340 9.66 -1.91 0.84
N ALA A 341 9.66 -2.30 -0.44
CA ALA A 341 10.45 -3.43 -0.91
C ALA A 341 11.98 -3.21 -0.81
N ASN A 342 12.46 -1.97 -0.73
CA ASN A 342 13.90 -1.68 -0.60
C ASN A 342 14.48 -2.14 0.73
N LEU A 343 13.64 -2.42 1.73
CA LEU A 343 14.07 -3.01 2.99
C LEU A 343 14.72 -4.40 2.79
N ALA A 344 14.51 -5.04 1.65
CA ALA A 344 15.25 -6.24 1.24
C ALA A 344 16.77 -6.02 1.11
N PHE A 345 17.25 -4.78 0.98
CA PHE A 345 18.68 -4.45 0.91
C PHE A 345 19.27 -3.92 2.20
N ALA A 346 18.48 -3.83 3.29
CA ALA A 346 18.91 -3.19 4.52
C ALA A 346 20.20 -3.79 5.08
N SER A 347 20.35 -5.12 5.02
CA SER A 347 21.54 -5.82 5.50
C SER A 347 22.79 -5.58 4.65
N THR A 348 22.64 -5.42 3.34
CA THR A 348 23.76 -5.19 2.41
C THR A 348 24.32 -3.78 2.54
N LEU A 349 23.45 -2.79 2.76
CA LEU A 349 23.85 -1.39 2.92
C LEU A 349 24.65 -1.16 4.21
N GLU A 350 24.38 -1.93 5.27
CA GLU A 350 25.13 -1.83 6.52
C GLU A 350 26.58 -2.30 6.38
N ALA A 351 26.81 -3.42 5.69
CA ALA A 351 28.16 -3.93 5.45
C ALA A 351 29.03 -2.88 4.71
N VAL A 352 28.43 -2.19 3.74
CA VAL A 352 29.12 -1.12 3.00
C VAL A 352 29.35 0.13 3.87
N ALA A 353 28.41 0.46 4.75
CA ALA A 353 28.54 1.61 5.65
C ALA A 353 29.65 1.39 6.69
N GLU A 354 29.79 0.17 7.24
CA GLU A 354 30.85 -0.17 8.18
C GLU A 354 32.24 -0.16 7.54
N GLU A 355 32.38 -0.65 6.30
CA GLU A 355 33.64 -0.61 5.56
C GLU A 355 34.12 0.82 5.25
N SER A 356 33.19 1.77 5.14
CA SER A 356 33.50 3.18 4.90
C SER A 356 33.89 3.97 6.15
N ARG A 357 33.74 3.41 7.37
CA ARG A 357 34.21 4.09 8.58
C ARG A 357 35.74 4.07 8.58
N PRO A 358 36.40 5.24 8.65
CA PRO A 358 37.85 5.27 8.79
C PRO A 358 38.22 4.44 10.02
N PRO A 359 39.25 3.57 9.93
CA PRO A 359 39.67 2.77 11.06
C PRO A 359 39.88 3.73 12.22
N GLN A 360 39.10 3.54 13.30
CA GLN A 360 39.27 4.34 14.49
C GLN A 360 40.72 4.17 14.89
N THR A 361 41.52 5.22 14.67
CA THR A 361 42.89 5.28 15.11
C THR A 361 42.81 5.09 16.61
N MET A 362 43.14 3.86 17.04
CA MET A 362 43.26 3.49 18.44
C MET A 362 44.26 4.48 19.03
N GLY A 363 43.73 5.53 19.67
CA GLY A 363 44.54 6.47 20.42
C GLY A 363 45.38 5.66 21.39
N PRO A 364 46.69 5.97 21.52
CA PRO A 364 47.59 5.19 22.36
C PRO A 364 46.97 5.07 23.76
N SER A 365 46.76 3.84 24.19
CA SER A 365 46.25 3.52 25.52
C SER A 365 47.15 4.20 26.57
N PRO A 366 46.59 4.81 27.63
CA PRO A 366 47.39 5.42 28.67
C PRO A 366 48.02 4.31 29.53
N THR A 367 49.22 3.89 29.16
CA THR A 367 50.06 3.03 29.99
C THR A 367 50.52 3.79 31.23
N HIS A 368 50.32 3.14 32.37
CA HIS A 368 50.74 3.55 33.70
C HIS A 368 52.19 4.07 33.76
N ALA A 369 52.35 5.11 34.58
CA ALA A 369 53.61 5.74 34.94
C ALA A 369 54.45 4.88 35.91
N SER A 370 55.76 4.84 35.63
CA SER A 370 56.94 4.64 36.48
C SER A 370 58.13 4.56 35.50
N GLU A 371 59.31 5.17 35.62
CA GLU A 371 60.09 5.64 36.76
C GLU A 371 61.29 6.48 36.22
N ARG A 372 61.60 7.60 36.90
CA ARG A 372 62.90 8.28 37.11
C ARG A 372 64.04 8.37 36.05
N GLN A 373 64.45 9.63 35.86
CA GLN A 373 65.79 10.24 36.10
C GLN A 373 66.77 10.54 34.94
N HIS A 374 67.25 11.81 34.99
CA HIS A 374 68.53 12.40 34.53
C HIS A 374 68.75 12.58 33.01
N THR A 375 69.35 13.65 32.45
CA THR A 375 69.91 14.96 32.90
C THR A 375 70.29 15.79 31.67
N GLY A 376 70.15 17.13 31.73
CA GLY A 376 70.92 18.11 30.95
C GLY A 376 70.48 18.34 29.49
N GLY A 377 70.43 19.56 28.94
CA GLY A 377 70.76 20.88 29.44
C GLY A 377 70.59 21.94 28.35
N TYR A 378 70.39 23.19 28.81
CA TYR A 378 70.64 24.50 28.17
C TYR A 378 69.90 24.91 26.88
N GLY A 379 69.21 26.06 26.96
CA GLY A 379 68.80 26.84 25.77
C GLY A 379 67.74 27.93 25.97
N SER A 380 67.99 28.91 26.85
CA SER A 380 67.71 30.35 26.72
C SER A 380 66.40 30.88 26.03
N SER A 381 65.48 31.44 26.84
CA SER A 381 64.80 32.79 26.81
C SER A 381 64.30 33.48 25.51
N PRO A 382 63.43 34.53 25.57
CA PRO A 382 62.41 34.90 26.57
C PRO A 382 61.06 35.45 25.98
N ALA A 383 60.13 35.74 26.92
CA ALA A 383 59.11 36.80 26.89
C ALA A 383 57.86 36.64 26.00
N GLN A 384 56.68 36.54 26.61
CA GLN A 384 55.87 37.73 26.91
C GLN A 384 54.66 37.39 27.80
N SER A 385 54.44 38.28 28.76
CA SER A 385 53.33 38.33 29.69
C SER A 385 52.02 38.70 29.00
N THR A 386 50.90 38.15 29.46
CA THR A 386 49.73 38.97 29.85
C THR A 386 48.81 38.15 30.74
N GLN A 387 48.70 38.59 31.98
CA GLN A 387 47.65 38.21 32.93
C GLN A 387 46.33 38.90 32.53
N LYS A 388 45.18 38.24 32.73
CA LYS A 388 44.03 38.76 33.50
C LYS A 388 42.91 37.71 33.63
N PRO A 389 41.99 37.85 34.61
CA PRO A 389 41.49 36.73 35.38
C PRO A 389 40.05 36.34 35.03
N SER A 390 39.75 35.07 35.26
CA SER A 390 38.42 34.48 35.32
C SER A 390 37.72 34.87 36.62
N LYS A 391 36.51 35.44 36.50
CA LYS A 391 35.52 35.48 37.58
C LYS A 391 34.28 34.70 37.13
N ILE A 392 33.96 33.70 37.94
CA ILE A 392 32.73 32.92 37.95
C ILE A 392 31.62 33.80 38.53
N SER A 393 30.46 33.84 37.86
CA SER A 393 29.18 34.20 38.49
C SER A 393 28.03 33.62 37.68
N SER A 394 27.32 32.68 38.30
CA SER A 394 26.07 32.10 37.88
C SER A 394 24.94 33.12 38.05
N GLN A 395 24.06 33.29 37.06
CA GLN A 395 22.71 33.79 37.28
C GLN A 395 21.75 33.37 36.15
N GLU A 396 20.65 32.74 36.56
CA GLU A 396 19.48 32.38 35.77
C GLU A 396 18.87 33.60 35.07
N THR A 397 18.54 33.48 33.78
CA THR A 397 17.58 34.37 33.14
C THR A 397 16.64 33.62 32.19
N LYS A 398 15.35 33.83 32.44
CA LYS A 398 14.17 33.34 31.72
C LYS A 398 14.23 33.66 30.22
N THR A 399 14.04 32.63 29.40
CA THR A 399 13.79 32.75 27.96
C THR A 399 12.39 33.30 27.70
N ARG A 400 12.30 34.58 27.29
CA ARG A 400 11.14 35.13 26.57
C ARG A 400 11.34 34.87 25.09
N SER A 401 10.48 34.05 24.50
CA SER A 401 10.43 33.80 23.05
C SER A 401 9.96 35.04 22.31
N THR A 402 10.84 35.65 21.51
CA THR A 402 10.46 36.64 20.50
C THR A 402 9.81 35.93 19.30
N PRO A 403 8.68 36.43 18.76
CA PRO A 403 8.07 35.87 17.57
C PRO A 403 8.97 36.06 16.36
N ASP A 404 9.03 35.01 15.52
CA ASP A 404 9.82 34.96 14.29
C ASP A 404 9.31 36.00 13.27
N PRO A 405 10.14 37.00 12.86
CA PRO A 405 9.76 38.04 11.92
C PRO A 405 9.57 37.54 10.48
N PHE A 406 9.77 36.24 10.22
CA PHE A 406 9.53 35.60 8.91
C PHE A 406 8.29 34.70 8.87
N SER A 407 7.51 34.63 9.95
CA SER A 407 6.30 33.80 10.00
C SER A 407 5.23 34.22 8.98
N ASP A 408 5.14 35.51 8.62
CA ASP A 408 4.18 36.04 7.64
C ASP A 408 4.57 35.79 6.16
N LEU A 409 5.82 35.41 5.88
CA LEU A 409 6.28 35.14 4.51
C LEU A 409 5.92 33.73 4.04
N LYS A 410 5.55 32.83 4.95
CA LYS A 410 5.12 31.47 4.61
C LYS A 410 3.74 31.42 3.97
N THR A 411 2.89 32.40 4.27
CA THR A 411 1.54 32.56 3.68
C THR A 411 1.55 33.23 2.30
N ALA A 412 2.64 33.88 1.89
CA ALA A 412 2.72 34.59 0.61
C ALA A 412 3.13 33.71 -0.58
N PHE A 413 3.68 32.52 -0.31
CA PHE A 413 4.16 31.58 -1.33
C PHE A 413 3.49 30.20 -1.28
N GLU A 414 2.35 30.09 -0.59
CA GLU A 414 1.54 28.88 -0.67
C GLU A 414 0.79 28.89 -2.01
N PRO A 415 1.02 27.93 -2.93
CA PRO A 415 0.29 27.88 -4.19
C PRO A 415 -1.19 27.71 -3.86
N GLN A 416 -2.06 28.50 -4.52
CA GLN A 416 -3.50 28.37 -4.36
C GLN A 416 -3.91 26.91 -4.58
N ARG A 417 -4.38 26.25 -3.52
CA ARG A 417 -4.93 24.89 -3.60
C ARG A 417 -6.19 24.94 -4.46
N GLU A 418 -6.03 24.71 -5.76
CA GLU A 418 -7.14 24.39 -6.63
C GLU A 418 -7.84 23.16 -6.05
N LYS A 419 -9.15 23.29 -5.85
CA LYS A 419 -10.01 22.23 -5.32
C LYS A 419 -9.96 21.04 -6.29
N LEU A 420 -9.09 20.07 -6.00
CA LEU A 420 -9.05 18.79 -6.69
C LEU A 420 -10.42 18.14 -6.55
N LYS A 421 -11.14 18.04 -7.68
CA LYS A 421 -12.39 17.28 -7.78
C LYS A 421 -12.03 15.80 -7.73
N THR A 422 -12.03 15.22 -6.54
CA THR A 422 -11.95 13.76 -6.37
C THR A 422 -13.25 13.12 -6.85
N PHE A 423 -13.12 12.11 -7.70
CA PHE A 423 -14.25 11.44 -8.37
C PHE A 423 -14.43 10.05 -7.77
N ASN A 424 -15.57 9.78 -7.12
CA ASN A 424 -15.86 8.46 -6.58
C ASN A 424 -16.61 7.65 -7.65
N LEU A 425 -16.08 6.51 -8.09
CA LEU A 425 -16.62 5.73 -9.22
C LEU A 425 -18.04 5.14 -8.95
N LYS A 426 -18.60 5.35 -7.76
CA LYS A 426 -20.01 5.06 -7.45
C LYS A 426 -21.00 6.07 -8.06
N GLN A 427 -20.55 7.20 -8.61
CA GLN A 427 -21.41 8.17 -9.28
C GLN A 427 -20.68 8.83 -10.46
N ILE A 428 -20.84 8.31 -11.68
CA ILE A 428 -20.51 9.08 -12.89
C ILE A 428 -21.69 10.01 -13.18
N VAL A 429 -21.62 11.23 -12.64
CA VAL A 429 -22.54 12.34 -12.97
C VAL A 429 -21.85 13.26 -13.96
N THR A 430 -22.44 13.41 -15.15
CA THR A 430 -21.97 14.38 -16.15
C THR A 430 -22.12 15.81 -15.64
N ARG A 431 -21.50 16.80 -16.33
CA ARG A 431 -21.67 18.24 -16.02
C ARG A 431 -23.14 18.72 -16.04
N ASN A 432 -24.06 17.87 -16.51
CA ASN A 432 -25.50 18.09 -16.64
C ASN A 432 -26.35 17.20 -15.70
N GLY A 433 -25.77 16.55 -14.69
CA GLY A 433 -26.56 15.85 -13.66
C GLY A 433 -27.08 14.45 -14.01
N THR A 434 -26.66 13.84 -15.13
CA THR A 434 -27.16 12.52 -15.55
C THR A 434 -26.21 11.39 -15.13
N VAL A 435 -26.75 10.40 -14.40
CA VAL A 435 -26.03 9.22 -13.88
C VAL A 435 -25.96 8.11 -14.94
N LEU A 436 -24.76 7.68 -15.33
CA LEU A 436 -24.51 6.67 -16.38
C LEU A 436 -24.30 5.24 -15.84
N MET A 437 -25.08 4.81 -14.84
CA MET A 437 -24.98 3.45 -14.29
C MET A 437 -25.29 2.37 -15.35
N ASN A 438 -26.27 2.66 -16.23
CA ASN A 438 -26.75 1.72 -17.24
C ASN A 438 -25.80 1.43 -18.41
N MET A 439 -24.71 2.19 -18.59
CA MET A 439 -23.78 1.98 -19.73
C MET A 439 -22.64 1.01 -19.41
N LEU A 440 -22.11 1.06 -18.19
CA LEU A 440 -21.05 0.14 -17.74
C LEU A 440 -21.60 -1.28 -17.52
N GLU A 441 -22.80 -1.41 -16.93
CA GLU A 441 -23.49 -2.71 -16.85
C GLU A 441 -23.75 -3.32 -18.22
N ARG A 442 -24.15 -2.51 -19.22
CA ARG A 442 -24.36 -3.00 -20.58
C ARG A 442 -23.06 -3.44 -21.27
N LEU A 443 -21.94 -2.76 -21.01
CA LEU A 443 -20.64 -3.15 -21.54
C LEU A 443 -20.15 -4.48 -20.97
N LEU A 444 -20.39 -4.73 -19.68
CA LEU A 444 -20.04 -6.02 -19.04
C LEU A 444 -20.94 -7.16 -19.54
N VAL A 445 -22.25 -6.93 -19.68
CA VAL A 445 -23.20 -7.92 -20.21
C VAL A 445 -22.93 -8.28 -21.67
N ILE A 446 -22.52 -7.32 -22.51
CA ILE A 446 -22.20 -7.59 -23.93
C ILE A 446 -20.98 -8.53 -24.07
N ASN A 447 -20.01 -8.43 -23.16
CA ASN A 447 -18.82 -9.28 -23.19
C ASN A 447 -19.12 -10.73 -22.76
N GLU A 448 -20.05 -10.95 -21.82
CA GLU A 448 -20.50 -12.30 -21.47
C GLU A 448 -21.27 -12.97 -22.62
N PHE A 449 -22.10 -12.22 -23.35
CA PHE A 449 -22.83 -12.73 -24.52
C PHE A 449 -21.93 -13.09 -25.70
N ALA A 450 -20.81 -12.38 -25.90
CA ALA A 450 -19.82 -12.73 -26.91
C ALA A 450 -19.08 -14.04 -26.57
N ARG A 451 -18.94 -14.37 -25.29
CA ARG A 451 -18.28 -15.60 -24.81
C ARG A 451 -19.16 -16.84 -24.91
N ALA A 452 -20.47 -16.70 -24.64
CA ALA A 452 -21.44 -17.80 -24.71
C ALA A 452 -21.76 -18.28 -26.14
N ARG A 453 -21.29 -17.58 -27.18
CA ARG A 453 -21.50 -17.95 -28.60
C ARG A 453 -20.28 -18.55 -29.30
N ASN A 454 -19.14 -18.63 -28.62
CA ASN A 454 -17.88 -19.20 -29.14
C ASN A 454 -17.51 -20.55 -28.47
N ILE A 455 -18.47 -21.18 -27.80
CA ILE A 455 -18.50 -22.60 -27.40
C ILE A 455 -19.70 -23.20 -28.11
#